data_AF-A0A060BYI1-F1
#
_entry.id   AF-A0A060BYI1-F1
#
_cell.length_a   1.000
_cell.length_b   1.000
_cell.length_c   1.000
_cell.angle_alpha   90.00
_cell.angle_beta   90.00
_cell.angle_gamma   90.00
#
_symmetry.space_group_name_H-M   'P 1'
#
loop_
_entity.id
_entity.type
_entity.pdbx_description
1 polymer ?
#
loop_
_entity_poly.entity_id
_entity_poly.type
_entity_poly.pdbx_seq_one_letter_code
_entity_poly.pdbx_strand_id
1 'polypeptide(L)'
;KSYLYWGNGYLAVAELGDDLTSLASSPKVITPSANYTEGVYVFFRNGKYYFMWSYGNTGNADYRVYYGYSDSPTGTINIPSSNNILVKNTAEG
;
A
#
# COMPACT_ATOMS: atom_id res chain seq x y z
N LYS A 1 -7.12 13.21 -10.97
CA LYS A 1 -7.18 13.38 -9.50
C LYS A 1 -5.90 12.83 -8.91
N SER A 2 -5.35 13.53 -7.93
CA SER A 2 -4.14 13.15 -7.22
C SER A 2 -4.52 12.65 -5.82
N TYR A 3 -3.79 11.69 -5.29
CA TYR A 3 -4.07 11.08 -3.99
C TYR A 3 -2.80 11.01 -3.16
N LEU A 4 -2.93 11.30 -1.88
CA LEU A 4 -1.89 11.03 -0.89
C LEU A 4 -2.24 9.75 -0.15
N TYR A 5 -1.27 8.85 -0.04
CA TYR A 5 -1.37 7.60 0.72
C TYR A 5 -0.32 7.60 1.82
N TRP A 6 -0.69 7.21 3.04
CA TRP A 6 0.25 7.20 4.15
C TRP A 6 -0.17 6.22 5.27
N GLY A 7 0.76 6.03 6.21
CA GLY A 7 0.49 5.43 7.51
C GLY A 7 1.46 4.30 7.87
N ASN A 8 1.61 4.10 9.18
CA ASN A 8 2.33 3.01 9.83
C ASN A 8 1.35 2.31 10.78
N GLY A 9 1.15 0.99 10.63
CA GLY A 9 0.10 0.20 11.27
C GLY A 9 -1.29 0.34 10.64
N TYR A 10 -1.51 1.34 9.78
CA TYR A 10 -2.73 1.54 9.01
C TYR A 10 -2.41 2.20 7.66
N LEU A 11 -3.30 2.06 6.68
CA LEU A 11 -3.23 2.77 5.41
C LEU A 11 -4.39 3.77 5.31
N ALA A 12 -4.07 5.05 5.18
CA ALA A 12 -5.02 6.10 4.87
C ALA A 12 -4.80 6.65 3.46
N VAL A 13 -5.88 7.18 2.88
CA VAL A 13 -5.89 7.89 1.61
C VAL A 13 -6.75 9.15 1.70
N ALA A 14 -6.33 10.21 1.01
CA ALA A 14 -7.16 11.38 0.74
C ALA A 14 -6.87 11.91 -0.68
N GLU A 15 -7.89 12.51 -1.31
CA GLU A 15 -7.69 13.27 -2.52
C GLU A 15 -6.91 14.55 -2.19
N LEU A 16 -5.87 14.84 -2.98
CA LEU A 16 -5.16 16.11 -2.90
C LEU A 16 -5.92 17.17 -3.70
N GLY A 17 -5.89 18.40 -3.21
CA GLY A 17 -6.30 19.57 -3.99
C GLY A 17 -5.38 19.80 -5.19
N ASP A 18 -5.81 20.66 -6.10
CA ASP A 18 -5.02 21.02 -7.29
C ASP A 18 -3.68 21.70 -6.93
N ASP A 19 -3.56 22.24 -5.70
CA ASP A 19 -2.32 22.82 -5.15
C ASP A 19 -1.28 21.75 -4.72
N LEU A 20 -1.68 20.48 -4.64
CA LEU A 20 -0.90 19.34 -4.12
C LEU A 20 -0.36 19.50 -2.70
N THR A 21 -0.81 20.52 -1.96
CA THR A 21 -0.40 20.82 -0.59
C THR A 21 -1.54 20.77 0.41
N SER A 22 -2.79 20.75 -0.08
CA SER A 22 -4.00 20.65 0.74
C SER A 22 -4.76 19.36 0.44
N LEU A 23 -5.51 18.85 1.43
CA LEU A 23 -6.45 17.74 1.22
C LEU A 23 -7.79 18.28 0.71
N ALA A 24 -8.29 17.70 -0.39
CA ALA A 24 -9.61 18.02 -0.96
C ALA A 24 -10.73 17.10 -0.44
N SER A 25 -10.37 16.07 0.33
CA SER A 25 -11.31 15.17 0.99
C SER A 25 -10.84 14.81 2.40
N SER A 26 -11.77 14.43 3.28
CA SER A 26 -11.42 13.81 4.55
C SER A 26 -10.61 12.52 4.32
N PRO A 27 -9.61 12.21 5.17
CA PRO A 27 -8.90 10.94 5.12
C PRO A 27 -9.85 9.75 5.27
N LYS A 28 -9.59 8.70 4.49
CA LYS A 28 -10.27 7.41 4.56
C LYS A 28 -9.26 6.31 4.87
N VAL A 29 -9.56 5.43 5.81
CA VAL A 29 -8.74 4.25 6.11
C VAL A 29 -9.12 3.10 5.19
N ILE A 30 -8.13 2.51 4.53
CA ILE A 30 -8.27 1.41 3.56
C ILE A 30 -7.23 0.29 3.80
N THR A 31 -6.82 0.10 5.05
CA THR A 31 -5.85 -0.94 5.45
C THR A 31 -6.21 -2.31 4.88
N PRO A 32 -5.35 -2.94 4.05
CA PRO A 32 -5.72 -4.14 3.29
C PRO A 32 -5.76 -5.41 4.15
N SER A 33 -4.88 -5.51 5.15
CA SER A 33 -4.78 -6.69 6.02
C SER A 33 -4.10 -6.36 7.34
N ALA A 34 -4.16 -7.31 8.29
CA ALA A 34 -3.39 -7.24 9.54
C ALA A 34 -1.86 -7.27 9.32
N ASN A 35 -1.40 -7.68 8.14
CA ASN A 35 0.03 -7.70 7.78
C ASN A 35 0.47 -6.40 7.10
N TYR A 36 -0.32 -5.33 7.16
CA TYR A 36 0.15 -4.01 6.74
C TYR A 36 1.02 -3.41 7.85
N THR A 37 2.27 -3.08 7.54
CA THR A 37 3.10 -2.29 8.45
C THR A 37 3.26 -0.87 7.93
N GLU A 38 3.86 -0.64 6.76
CA GLU A 38 4.21 0.72 6.31
C GLU A 38 4.61 0.75 4.83
N GLY A 39 5.14 1.88 4.37
CA GLY A 39 5.86 1.96 3.09
C GLY A 39 4.96 1.79 1.87
N VAL A 40 3.73 2.32 1.93
CA VAL A 40 2.78 2.18 0.82
C VAL A 40 3.32 2.82 -0.47
N TYR A 41 3.16 2.10 -1.57
CA TYR A 41 3.39 2.59 -2.93
C TYR A 41 2.23 2.19 -3.83
N VAL A 42 1.69 3.13 -4.60
CA VAL A 42 0.50 2.92 -5.42
C VAL A 42 0.77 3.31 -6.87
N PHE A 43 0.39 2.44 -7.81
CA PHE A 43 0.48 2.74 -9.24
C PHE A 43 -0.72 2.14 -10.01
N PHE A 44 -1.01 2.71 -11.18
CA PHE A 44 -2.11 2.25 -12.05
C PHE A 44 -1.55 1.53 -13.27
N ARG A 45 -2.09 0.34 -13.57
CA ARG A 45 -1.71 -0.45 -14.75
C ARG A 45 -2.89 -1.32 -15.18
N ASN A 46 -3.15 -1.38 -16.49
CA ASN A 46 -4.17 -2.26 -17.09
C ASN A 46 -5.56 -2.16 -16.42
N GLY A 47 -6.02 -0.95 -16.10
CA GLY A 47 -7.34 -0.75 -15.51
C GLY A 47 -7.43 -0.98 -13.99
N LYS A 48 -6.31 -1.29 -13.31
CA LYS A 48 -6.28 -1.55 -11.87
C LYS A 48 -5.28 -0.64 -11.16
N TYR A 49 -5.60 -0.31 -9.91
CA TYR A 49 -4.66 0.26 -8.95
C TYR A 49 -3.98 -0.86 -8.18
N TYR A 50 -2.66 -0.87 -8.17
CA TYR A 50 -1.85 -1.81 -7.40
C TYR A 50 -1.30 -1.08 -6.17
N PHE A 51 -1.47 -1.70 -5.02
CA PHE A 51 -1.00 -1.22 -3.73
C PHE A 51 0.08 -2.16 -3.26
N MET A 52 1.28 -1.64 -3.06
CA MET A 52 2.40 -2.36 -2.45
C MET A 52 2.62 -1.81 -1.05
N TRP A 53 3.02 -2.67 -0.12
CA TRP A 53 3.37 -2.25 1.23
C TRP A 53 4.39 -3.21 1.84
N SER A 54 5.07 -2.73 2.87
CA SER A 54 5.98 -3.55 3.64
C SER A 54 5.32 -4.17 4.87
N TYR A 55 5.80 -5.35 5.23
CA TYR A 55 5.44 -6.05 6.46
C TYR A 55 6.68 -6.35 7.30
N GLY A 56 6.53 -6.17 8.61
CA GLY A 56 7.58 -6.42 9.60
C GLY A 56 8.37 -5.15 9.94
N ASN A 57 9.46 -5.31 10.68
CA ASN A 57 10.35 -4.20 11.06
C ASN A 57 11.51 -4.09 10.08
N THR A 58 11.86 -2.87 9.67
CA THR A 58 12.96 -2.59 8.73
C THR A 58 14.34 -3.10 9.20
N GLY A 59 14.55 -3.25 10.51
CA GLY A 59 15.75 -3.85 11.09
C GLY A 59 15.78 -5.37 11.08
N ASN A 60 14.68 -6.04 10.72
CA ASN A 60 14.59 -7.49 10.68
C ASN A 60 14.86 -8.03 9.29
N ALA A 61 15.61 -9.13 9.22
CA ALA A 61 15.92 -9.79 7.95
C ALA A 61 14.68 -10.37 7.23
N ASP A 62 13.57 -10.55 7.96
CA ASP A 62 12.29 -11.01 7.41
C ASP A 62 11.36 -9.86 6.95
N TYR A 63 11.89 -8.66 6.72
CA TYR A 63 11.14 -7.57 6.09
C TYR A 63 10.75 -7.96 4.65
N ARG A 64 9.49 -7.74 4.29
CA ARG A 64 8.90 -8.25 3.04
C ARG A 64 8.00 -7.21 2.39
N VAL A 65 7.93 -7.26 1.07
CA VAL A 65 7.00 -6.44 0.27
C VAL A 65 5.85 -7.31 -0.20
N TYR A 66 4.63 -6.86 0.08
CA TYR A 66 3.38 -7.45 -0.34
C TYR A 66 2.65 -6.58 -1.35
N TYR A 67 1.66 -7.14 -2.06
CA TYR A 67 0.73 -6.34 -2.85
C TYR A 67 -0.74 -6.76 -2.75
N GLY A 68 -1.58 -5.87 -3.27
CA GLY A 68 -2.99 -6.09 -3.57
C GLY A 68 -3.42 -5.15 -4.70
N TYR A 69 -4.66 -5.26 -5.14
CA TYR A 69 -5.18 -4.43 -6.22
C TYR A 69 -6.64 -4.01 -6.01
N SER A 70 -7.03 -2.90 -6.61
CA SER A 70 -8.40 -2.39 -6.58
C SER A 70 -8.82 -1.80 -7.93
N ASP A 71 -10.13 -1.79 -8.17
CA ASP A 71 -10.76 -1.05 -9.27
C ASP A 71 -10.86 0.44 -9.00
N SER A 72 -10.58 0.88 -7.76
CA SER A 72 -10.68 2.27 -7.33
C SER A 72 -9.43 2.69 -6.54
N PRO A 73 -8.98 3.95 -6.68
CA PRO A 73 -7.84 4.47 -5.92
C PRO A 73 -8.11 4.54 -4.41
N THR A 74 -9.38 4.49 -3.99
CA THR A 74 -9.81 4.60 -2.58
C THR A 74 -10.74 3.45 -2.17
N GLY A 75 -10.79 2.39 -2.97
CA GLY A 75 -11.66 1.23 -2.79
C GLY A 75 -11.06 0.17 -1.86
N THR A 76 -11.81 -0.90 -1.67
CA THR A 76 -11.31 -2.11 -1.02
C THR A 76 -10.17 -2.70 -1.85
N ILE A 77 -9.09 -3.08 -1.17
CA ILE A 77 -7.92 -3.71 -1.79
C ILE A 77 -8.10 -5.21 -1.75
N ASN A 78 -8.15 -5.85 -2.93
CA ASN A 78 -8.18 -7.30 -3.06
C ASN A 78 -6.76 -7.85 -2.93
N ILE A 79 -6.59 -8.86 -2.07
CA ILE A 79 -5.31 -9.52 -1.83
C ILE A 79 -5.32 -10.89 -2.51
N PRO A 80 -4.46 -11.13 -3.52
CA PRO A 80 -4.35 -12.44 -4.14
C PRO A 80 -3.76 -13.46 -3.17
N SER A 81 -4.03 -14.76 -3.37
CA SER A 81 -3.52 -15.84 -2.51
C SER A 81 -1.99 -15.90 -2.47
N SER A 82 -1.33 -15.52 -3.56
CA SER A 82 0.12 -15.29 -3.61
C SER A 82 0.37 -13.80 -3.84
N ASN A 83 0.79 -13.11 -2.78
CA ASN A 83 0.95 -11.66 -2.79
C ASN A 83 2.30 -11.15 -2.27
N ASN A 84 3.28 -12.03 -2.04
CA ASN A 84 4.66 -11.62 -1.76
C ASN A 84 5.35 -11.21 -3.06
N ILE A 85 5.96 -10.03 -3.07
CA ILE A 85 6.76 -9.53 -4.21
C ILE A 85 8.25 -9.71 -3.94
N LEU A 86 8.70 -9.34 -2.74
CA LEU A 86 10.10 -9.38 -2.36
C LEU A 86 10.22 -9.92 -0.94
N VAL A 87 11.01 -10.98 -0.79
CA VAL A 87 11.28 -11.64 0.49
C VAL A 87 12.74 -12.05 0.53
N LYS A 88 13.30 -12.21 1.73
CA LYS A 88 14.63 -12.78 1.92
C LYS A 88 14.72 -14.17 1.29
N ASN A 89 15.81 -14.42 0.55
CA ASN A 89 16.20 -15.78 0.18
C ASN A 89 16.84 -16.45 1.40
N THR A 90 16.21 -17.48 1.96
CA THR A 90 16.75 -18.20 3.13
C THR A 90 17.78 -19.26 2.76
N ALA A 91 17.94 -19.58 1.47
CA ALA A 91 18.91 -20.57 0.98
C ALA A 91 20.31 -19.99 0.71
N GLU A 92 20.41 -18.68 0.46
CA GLU A 92 21.65 -17.96 0.16
C GLU A 92 21.83 -16.88 1.23
N GLY A 93 22.50 -17.24 2.32
CA GLY A 93 22.74 -16.37 3.48
C GLY A 93 23.82 -15.33 3.23
#